data_AF-U9VN94-F1
#
_entry.id   AF-U9VN94-F1
#
_cell.length_a   1.000
_cell.length_b   1.000
_cell.length_c   1.000
_cell.angle_alpha   90.00
_cell.angle_beta   90.00
_cell.angle_gamma   90.00
#
_symmetry.space_group_name_H-M   'P 1'
#
loop_
_entity.id
_entity.type
_entity.pdbx_description
1 polymer ?
#
loop_
_entity_poly.entity_id
_entity_poly.type
_entity_poly.pdbx_seq_one_letter_code
_entity_poly.pdbx_strand_id
1 'polypeptide(L)'
;MKTELVSCQSIVLSVGDTTYLDYGSILEKREGYDPQGNGGNGLLLHSALAVEPDQGQPLGLLWQKLWNREHRAKPPANETPQQKKQRRAEARKAKRARPFEEKESYRWVEAMMTLEQEVAASTRVIHVFDREGDIAEVFDQVNELSHTGVVVRAAHNRSLEHAPNRLWDKLEIQPIAAYHAVD
;
A
#
# COMPACT_ATOMS: atom_id res chain seq x y z
N MET A 1 -16.75 -15.84 -11.54
CA MET A 1 -17.56 -14.74 -10.97
C MET A 1 -16.78 -13.44 -10.75
N LYS A 2 -15.79 -13.34 -9.84
CA LYS A 2 -15.08 -12.05 -9.56
C LYS A 2 -14.43 -11.40 -10.80
N THR A 3 -13.91 -12.21 -11.72
CA THR A 3 -13.20 -11.74 -12.91
C THR A 3 -14.09 -11.55 -14.14
N GLU A 4 -15.34 -12.02 -14.17
CA GLU A 4 -16.15 -11.94 -15.40
C GLU A 4 -16.50 -10.50 -15.78
N LEU A 5 -16.97 -9.69 -14.83
CA LEU A 5 -17.25 -8.27 -15.07
C LEU A 5 -15.99 -7.47 -15.39
N VAL A 6 -14.85 -7.90 -14.83
CA VAL A 6 -13.55 -7.25 -14.99
C VAL A 6 -12.96 -7.57 -16.37
N SER A 7 -13.06 -8.82 -16.81
CA SER A 7 -12.59 -9.28 -18.12
C SER A 7 -13.38 -8.69 -19.29
N CYS A 8 -14.57 -8.14 -19.05
CA CYS A 8 -15.31 -7.36 -20.05
C CYS A 8 -14.78 -5.93 -20.24
N GLN A 9 -13.91 -5.45 -19.35
CA GLN A 9 -13.30 -4.13 -19.44
C GLN A 9 -11.95 -4.20 -20.14
N SER A 10 -11.64 -3.18 -20.93
CA SER A 10 -10.28 -2.99 -21.47
C SER A 10 -9.34 -2.45 -20.40
N ILE A 11 -9.85 -1.64 -19.46
CA ILE A 11 -9.12 -1.05 -18.33
C ILE A 11 -9.97 -1.15 -17.07
N VAL A 12 -9.35 -1.48 -15.95
CA VAL A 12 -9.98 -1.42 -14.62
C VAL A 12 -9.08 -0.69 -13.64
N LEU A 13 -9.67 0.10 -12.73
CA LEU A 13 -8.96 0.68 -11.60
C LEU A 13 -9.02 -0.30 -10.43
N SER A 14 -7.85 -0.63 -9.86
CA SER A 14 -7.71 -1.46 -8.66
C SER A 14 -7.38 -0.54 -7.48
N VAL A 15 -8.41 -0.09 -6.77
CA VAL A 15 -8.27 0.86 -5.66
C VAL A 15 -7.87 0.10 -4.40
N GLY A 16 -6.65 0.33 -3.93
CA GLY A 16 -6.05 -0.36 -2.78
C GLY A 16 -6.07 0.50 -1.52
N ASP A 17 -6.62 -0.01 -0.42
CA ASP A 17 -6.52 0.64 0.90
C ASP A 17 -6.57 -0.37 2.06
N THR A 18 -6.10 0.06 3.22
CA THR A 18 -6.02 -0.74 4.45
C THR A 18 -6.96 -0.18 5.52
N THR A 19 -7.86 -1.02 6.02
CA THR A 19 -8.72 -0.69 7.15
C THR A 19 -8.42 -1.56 8.37
N TYR A 20 -8.94 -1.15 9.52
CA TYR A 20 -8.80 -1.84 10.79
C TYR A 20 -10.15 -2.44 11.21
N LEU A 21 -10.14 -3.73 11.54
CA LEU A 21 -11.30 -4.42 12.11
C LEU A 21 -11.18 -4.46 13.63
N ASP A 22 -11.68 -3.43 14.31
CA ASP A 22 -11.54 -3.25 15.75
C ASP A 22 -12.56 -4.09 16.55
N TYR A 23 -12.05 -4.99 17.40
CA TYR A 23 -12.82 -5.84 18.30
C TYR A 23 -12.57 -5.49 19.77
N GLY A 24 -12.22 -4.24 20.09
CA GLY A 24 -11.93 -3.81 21.46
C GLY A 24 -13.08 -4.03 22.47
N SER A 25 -14.33 -4.08 22.01
CA SER A 25 -15.50 -4.38 22.84
C SER A 25 -15.68 -5.87 23.15
N ILE A 26 -14.97 -6.76 22.44
CA ILE A 26 -15.00 -8.19 22.68
C ILE A 26 -14.05 -8.48 23.84
N LEU A 27 -14.61 -8.73 25.02
CA LEU A 27 -13.86 -8.98 26.25
C LEU A 27 -13.11 -10.31 26.23
N GLU A 28 -13.67 -11.30 25.53
CA GLU A 28 -13.03 -12.61 25.32
C GLU A 28 -11.93 -12.47 24.26
N LYS A 29 -10.68 -12.38 24.71
CA LYS A 29 -9.52 -12.35 23.81
C LYS A 29 -9.38 -13.70 23.13
N ARG A 30 -9.30 -13.69 21.80
CA ARG A 30 -9.04 -14.88 20.99
C ARG A 30 -7.63 -14.79 20.41
N GLU A 31 -6.98 -15.95 20.33
CA GLU A 31 -5.72 -16.06 19.62
C GLU A 31 -5.89 -15.61 18.15
N GLY A 32 -4.93 -14.84 17.65
CA GLY A 32 -5.00 -14.24 16.31
C GLY A 32 -5.64 -12.85 16.24
N TYR A 33 -6.23 -12.34 17.33
CA TYR A 33 -6.65 -10.93 17.45
C TYR A 33 -5.60 -10.16 18.26
N ASP A 34 -4.70 -9.49 17.56
CA ASP A 34 -3.54 -8.84 18.16
C ASP A 34 -3.60 -7.31 17.96
N PRO A 35 -2.62 -6.54 18.50
CA PRO A 35 -2.64 -5.10 18.40
C PRO A 35 -2.62 -4.62 16.95
N GLN A 36 -3.47 -3.64 16.64
CA GLN A 36 -3.46 -2.96 15.35
C GLN A 36 -2.48 -1.80 15.30
N GLY A 37 -1.88 -1.40 16.42
CA GLY A 37 -0.95 -0.28 16.51
C GLY A 37 -0.57 0.08 17.94
N ASN A 38 -1.28 1.04 18.54
CA ASN A 38 -1.05 1.53 19.91
C ASN A 38 -1.66 0.64 21.00
N GLY A 39 -1.91 -0.64 20.70
CA GLY A 39 -2.78 -1.54 21.46
C GLY A 39 -3.94 -2.02 20.60
N GLY A 40 -4.97 -2.56 21.24
CA GLY A 40 -6.18 -3.05 20.59
C GLY A 40 -6.27 -4.57 20.50
N ASN A 41 -7.43 -5.02 20.05
CA ASN A 41 -7.81 -6.41 19.81
C ASN A 41 -8.44 -6.43 18.42
N GLY A 42 -7.71 -6.84 17.38
CA GLY A 42 -8.29 -6.84 16.05
C GLY A 42 -7.35 -7.18 14.91
N LEU A 43 -7.82 -6.92 13.70
CA LEU A 43 -7.15 -7.28 12.45
C LEU A 43 -6.94 -6.08 11.54
N LEU A 44 -6.00 -6.19 10.61
CA LEU A 44 -5.81 -5.29 9.48
C LEU A 44 -6.34 -6.00 8.24
N LEU A 45 -7.09 -5.28 7.42
CA LEU A 45 -7.63 -5.76 6.15
C LEU A 45 -7.18 -4.82 5.04
N HIS A 46 -6.34 -5.31 4.15
CA HIS A 46 -6.06 -4.64 2.88
C HIS A 46 -7.01 -5.18 1.82
N SER A 47 -7.61 -4.30 1.03
CA SER A 47 -8.52 -4.68 -0.05
C SER A 47 -8.15 -3.96 -1.34
N ALA A 48 -8.31 -4.65 -2.47
CA ALA A 48 -8.23 -4.10 -3.81
C ALA A 48 -9.63 -4.15 -4.46
N LEU A 49 -10.27 -2.98 -4.59
CA LEU A 49 -11.60 -2.83 -5.18
C LEU A 49 -11.48 -2.49 -6.67
N ALA A 50 -12.10 -3.30 -7.52
CA ALA A 50 -12.25 -2.99 -8.94
C ALA A 50 -13.29 -1.89 -9.13
N VAL A 51 -12.91 -0.87 -9.89
CA VAL A 51 -13.75 0.26 -10.29
C VAL A 51 -13.60 0.48 -11.79
N GLU A 52 -14.73 0.63 -12.47
CA GLU A 52 -14.79 1.03 -13.88
C GLU A 52 -14.40 2.53 -13.99
N PRO A 53 -13.48 2.89 -14.89
CA PRO A 53 -12.86 4.22 -14.89
C PRO A 53 -13.76 5.38 -15.35
N ASP A 54 -14.71 5.17 -16.27
CA ASP A 54 -15.47 6.25 -16.89
C ASP A 54 -16.59 6.79 -16.00
N GLN A 55 -17.29 5.90 -15.29
CA GLN A 55 -18.43 6.25 -14.44
C GLN A 55 -18.17 5.99 -12.95
N GLY A 56 -17.03 5.38 -12.61
CA GLY A 56 -16.69 5.06 -11.23
C GLY A 56 -17.51 3.91 -10.63
N GLN A 57 -18.10 3.05 -11.48
CA GLN A 57 -18.93 1.94 -11.02
C GLN A 57 -18.07 0.88 -10.31
N PRO A 58 -18.37 0.50 -9.05
CA PRO A 58 -17.69 -0.63 -8.42
C PRO A 58 -18.07 -1.93 -9.12
N LEU A 59 -17.06 -2.70 -9.53
CA LEU A 59 -17.22 -4.01 -10.17
C LEU A 59 -17.04 -5.17 -9.19
N GLY A 60 -16.40 -4.92 -8.03
CA GLY A 60 -16.26 -5.89 -6.94
C GLY A 60 -14.85 -5.97 -6.37
N LEU A 61 -14.66 -6.83 -5.38
CA LEU A 61 -13.35 -7.05 -4.73
C LEU A 61 -12.49 -8.01 -5.56
N LEU A 62 -11.32 -7.52 -5.98
CA LEU A 62 -10.32 -8.30 -6.70
C LEU A 62 -9.48 -9.13 -5.73
N TRP A 63 -8.95 -8.49 -4.69
CA TRP A 63 -8.01 -9.10 -3.76
C TRP A 63 -8.22 -8.59 -2.34
N GLN A 64 -7.92 -9.44 -1.35
CA GLN A 64 -7.93 -9.05 0.05
C GLN A 64 -6.84 -9.79 0.84
N LYS A 65 -6.26 -9.12 1.83
CA LYS A 65 -5.36 -9.73 2.81
C LYS A 65 -5.72 -9.30 4.21
N LEU A 66 -5.86 -10.30 5.08
CA LEU A 66 -6.19 -10.14 6.47
C LEU A 66 -5.00 -10.59 7.31
N TRP A 67 -4.57 -9.77 8.26
CA TRP A 67 -3.48 -10.11 9.18
C TRP A 67 -3.59 -9.37 10.50
N ASN A 68 -2.74 -9.74 11.44
CA ASN A 68 -2.60 -9.20 12.78
C ASN A 68 -1.13 -8.81 13.00
N ARG A 69 -0.84 -7.81 13.85
CA ARG A 69 0.56 -7.46 14.17
C ARG A 69 0.99 -8.12 15.46
N GLU A 70 2.23 -8.57 15.51
CA GLU A 70 2.79 -9.11 16.75
C GLU A 70 2.87 -8.05 17.86
N HIS A 71 2.69 -8.52 19.10
CA HIS A 71 2.90 -7.72 20.29
C HIS A 71 4.34 -7.18 20.35
N ARG A 72 4.46 -5.86 20.41
CA ARG A 72 5.77 -5.21 20.64
C ARG A 72 6.13 -5.28 22.11
N ALA A 73 7.36 -5.72 22.40
CA ALA A 73 7.90 -5.67 23.75
C ALA A 73 7.83 -4.24 24.31
N LYS A 74 7.33 -4.11 25.54
CA LYS A 74 7.26 -2.80 26.22
C LYS A 74 8.69 -2.28 26.44
N PRO A 75 8.95 -0.98 26.20
CA PRO A 75 10.25 -0.41 26.51
C PRO A 75 10.54 -0.47 28.03
N PRO A 76 11.81 -0.54 28.44
CA PRO A 76 12.18 -0.51 29.86
C PRO A 76 11.66 0.76 30.56
N ALA A 77 11.11 0.61 31.77
CA ALA A 77 10.48 1.72 32.51
C ALA A 77 11.45 2.88 32.83
N ASN A 78 12.72 2.57 33.06
CA ASN A 78 13.76 3.53 33.47
C ASN A 78 14.83 3.76 32.38
N GLU A 79 14.45 3.75 31.09
CA GLU A 79 15.41 4.01 30.00
C GLU A 79 15.87 5.48 29.98
N THR A 80 17.19 5.71 29.93
CA THR A 80 17.74 7.05 29.67
C THR A 80 17.47 7.48 28.21
N PRO A 81 17.51 8.79 27.88
CA PRO A 81 17.36 9.27 26.51
C PRO A 81 18.36 8.63 25.52
N GLN A 82 19.59 8.37 25.96
CA GLN A 82 20.62 7.73 25.14
C GLN A 82 20.30 6.26 24.85
N GLN A 83 19.89 5.49 25.87
CA GLN A 83 19.45 4.10 25.70
C GLN A 83 18.21 4.01 24.79
N LYS A 84 17.24 4.92 24.96
CA LYS A 84 16.08 5.06 24.08
C LYS A 84 16.46 5.29 22.63
N LYS A 85 17.42 6.19 22.39
CA LYS A 85 17.93 6.48 21.04
C LYS A 85 18.59 5.25 20.42
N GLN A 86 19.45 4.56 21.17
CA GLN A 86 20.15 3.36 20.75
C GLN A 86 19.17 2.22 20.39
N ARG A 87 18.26 1.88 21.30
CA ARG A 87 17.22 0.87 21.08
C ARG A 87 16.37 1.16 19.84
N ARG A 88 15.96 2.42 19.64
CA ARG A 88 15.20 2.83 18.44
C ARG A 88 16.03 2.73 17.16
N ALA A 89 17.34 2.98 17.21
CA ALA A 89 18.24 2.82 16.07
C ALA A 89 18.39 1.33 15.70
N GLU A 90 18.61 0.47 16.68
CA GLU A 90 18.68 -0.99 16.51
C GLU A 90 17.38 -1.56 15.95
N ALA A 91 16.22 -1.18 16.51
CA ALA A 91 14.92 -1.60 15.99
C ALA A 91 14.68 -1.15 14.54
N ARG A 92 15.11 0.07 14.17
CA ARG A 92 15.03 0.53 12.77
C ARG A 92 15.96 -0.26 11.86
N LYS A 93 17.18 -0.58 12.32
CA LYS A 93 18.14 -1.40 11.58
C LYS A 93 17.58 -2.79 11.34
N ALA A 94 17.06 -3.44 12.39
CA ALA A 94 16.41 -4.75 12.29
C ALA A 94 15.22 -4.71 11.31
N LYS A 95 14.34 -3.70 11.40
CA LYS A 95 13.21 -3.54 10.47
C LYS A 95 13.66 -3.39 9.01
N ARG A 96 14.75 -2.67 8.75
CA ARG A 96 15.30 -2.47 7.39
C ARG A 96 15.92 -3.75 6.82
N ALA A 97 16.55 -4.55 7.68
CA ALA A 97 17.20 -5.79 7.30
C ALA A 97 16.24 -6.95 7.00
N ARG A 98 14.95 -6.84 7.38
CA ARG A 98 13.95 -7.85 7.02
C ARG A 98 13.81 -7.95 5.49
N PRO A 99 13.60 -9.17 4.95
CA PRO A 99 13.16 -9.36 3.57
C PRO A 99 11.93 -8.50 3.27
N PHE A 100 11.77 -8.06 2.03
CA PHE A 100 10.71 -7.13 1.67
C PHE A 100 9.33 -7.77 1.82
N GLU A 101 9.21 -9.03 1.43
CA GLU A 101 8.02 -9.88 1.46
C GLU A 101 7.44 -10.03 2.88
N GLU A 102 8.29 -9.93 3.89
CA GLU A 102 7.87 -9.99 5.29
C GLU A 102 7.41 -8.63 5.85
N LYS A 103 7.64 -7.53 5.14
CA LYS A 103 7.22 -6.18 5.57
C LYS A 103 5.75 -5.98 5.21
N GLU A 104 5.01 -5.31 6.08
CA GLU A 104 3.60 -4.97 5.81
C GLU A 104 3.40 -4.16 4.52
N SER A 105 4.42 -3.41 4.07
CA SER A 105 4.38 -2.67 2.79
C SER A 105 4.34 -3.59 1.57
N TYR A 106 4.72 -4.87 1.70
CA TYR A 106 4.66 -5.84 0.61
C TYR A 106 3.25 -6.05 0.07
N ARG A 107 2.21 -5.82 0.90
CA ARG A 107 0.80 -5.98 0.51
C ARG A 107 0.45 -5.29 -0.82
N TRP A 108 1.09 -4.15 -1.13
CA TRP A 108 0.89 -3.42 -2.38
C TRP A 108 1.40 -4.21 -3.59
N VAL A 109 2.64 -4.72 -3.49
CA VAL A 109 3.30 -5.51 -4.53
C VAL A 109 2.65 -6.89 -4.66
N GLU A 110 2.31 -7.52 -3.54
CA GLU A 110 1.60 -8.79 -3.50
C GLU A 110 0.26 -8.71 -4.24
N ALA A 111 -0.55 -7.66 -3.99
CA ALA A 111 -1.79 -7.45 -4.71
C ALA A 111 -1.56 -7.26 -6.23
N MET A 112 -0.54 -6.49 -6.63
CA MET A 112 -0.19 -6.31 -8.05
C MET A 112 0.20 -7.62 -8.72
N MET A 113 1.09 -8.40 -8.10
CA MET A 113 1.55 -9.68 -8.64
C MET A 113 0.43 -10.71 -8.72
N THR A 114 -0.43 -10.79 -7.70
CA THR A 114 -1.59 -11.68 -7.72
C THR A 114 -2.56 -11.29 -8.84
N LEU A 115 -2.87 -10.01 -8.98
CA LEU A 115 -3.84 -9.57 -9.99
C LEU A 115 -3.33 -9.65 -11.42
N GLU A 116 -2.03 -9.47 -11.66
CA GLU A 116 -1.41 -9.75 -12.97
C GLU A 116 -1.62 -11.22 -13.38
N GLN A 117 -1.66 -12.16 -12.44
CA GLN A 117 -1.87 -13.58 -12.74
C GLN A 117 -3.36 -13.95 -12.87
N GLU A 118 -4.22 -13.33 -12.06
CA GLU A 118 -5.64 -13.70 -11.96
C GLU A 118 -6.53 -12.96 -12.97
N VAL A 119 -6.17 -11.74 -13.35
CA VAL A 119 -6.91 -10.95 -14.33
C VAL A 119 -6.45 -11.32 -15.74
N ALA A 120 -7.39 -11.37 -16.68
CA ALA A 120 -7.06 -11.67 -18.06
C ALA A 120 -6.16 -10.56 -18.64
N ALA A 121 -5.09 -10.93 -19.34
CA ALA A 121 -4.15 -9.98 -19.95
C ALA A 121 -4.79 -9.04 -21.00
N SER A 122 -6.02 -9.33 -21.45
CA SER A 122 -6.82 -8.42 -22.28
C SER A 122 -7.33 -7.19 -21.53
N THR A 123 -7.30 -7.22 -20.20
CA THR A 123 -7.75 -6.14 -19.31
C THR A 123 -6.54 -5.53 -18.63
N ARG A 124 -6.29 -4.24 -18.85
CA ARG A 124 -5.21 -3.51 -18.17
C ARG A 124 -5.66 -3.14 -16.74
N VAL A 125 -4.88 -3.53 -15.74
CA VAL A 125 -5.17 -3.21 -14.33
C VAL A 125 -4.35 -1.99 -13.90
N ILE A 126 -5.01 -0.90 -13.52
CA ILE A 126 -4.35 0.30 -12.99
C ILE A 126 -4.57 0.36 -11.49
N HIS A 127 -3.54 0.08 -10.72
CA HIS A 127 -3.58 0.17 -9.26
C HIS A 127 -3.56 1.63 -8.81
N VAL A 128 -4.52 2.02 -7.97
CA VAL A 128 -4.63 3.38 -7.43
C VAL A 128 -4.31 3.34 -5.95
N PHE A 129 -3.18 3.92 -5.56
CA PHE A 129 -2.68 3.91 -4.20
C PHE A 129 -2.51 5.33 -3.65
N ASP A 130 -2.72 5.45 -2.33
CA ASP A 130 -2.47 6.67 -1.61
C ASP A 130 -0.95 6.89 -1.35
N ARG A 131 -0.63 7.75 -0.39
CA ARG A 131 0.76 8.07 -0.03
C ARG A 131 1.52 6.90 0.58
N GLU A 132 0.85 5.91 1.17
CA GLU A 132 1.53 4.74 1.72
C GLU A 132 2.03 3.79 0.63
N GLY A 133 1.45 3.85 -0.57
CA GLY A 133 1.91 3.12 -1.75
C GLY A 133 3.13 3.73 -2.43
N ASP A 134 3.61 4.91 -2.01
CA ASP A 134 4.81 5.55 -2.58
C ASP A 134 6.11 4.88 -2.09
N ILE A 135 6.31 3.63 -2.48
CA ILE A 135 7.50 2.82 -2.19
C ILE A 135 8.20 2.45 -3.49
N ALA A 136 9.54 2.32 -3.47
CA ALA A 136 10.31 2.08 -4.69
C ALA A 136 9.93 0.76 -5.36
N GLU A 137 9.69 -0.26 -4.53
CA GLU A 137 9.36 -1.63 -4.93
C GLU A 137 8.06 -1.70 -5.75
N VAL A 138 7.10 -0.78 -5.55
CA VAL A 138 5.89 -0.70 -6.39
C VAL A 138 6.25 -0.27 -7.81
N PHE A 139 7.11 0.74 -7.97
CA PHE A 139 7.53 1.22 -9.29
C PHE A 139 8.44 0.21 -9.99
N ASP A 140 9.33 -0.43 -9.25
CA ASP A 140 10.17 -1.51 -9.77
C ASP A 140 9.30 -2.66 -10.29
N GLN A 141 8.31 -3.09 -9.50
CA GLN A 141 7.42 -4.18 -9.89
C GLN A 141 6.61 -3.84 -11.15
N VAL A 142 6.09 -2.63 -11.30
CA VAL A 142 5.33 -2.23 -12.52
C VAL A 142 6.15 -2.44 -13.80
N ASN A 143 7.46 -2.23 -13.76
CA ASN A 143 8.32 -2.40 -14.94
C ASN A 143 8.47 -3.87 -15.38
N GLU A 144 8.12 -4.83 -14.50
CA GLU A 144 8.22 -6.27 -14.76
C GLU A 144 6.87 -6.88 -15.21
N LEU A 145 5.77 -6.17 -15.00
CA LEU A 145 4.41 -6.66 -15.28
C LEU A 145 3.96 -6.22 -16.69
N SER A 146 3.12 -7.04 -17.34
CA SER A 146 2.78 -6.90 -18.76
C SER A 146 1.55 -6.02 -19.01
N HIS A 147 0.54 -6.10 -18.16
CA HIS A 147 -0.72 -5.38 -18.31
C HIS A 147 -1.14 -4.65 -17.03
N THR A 148 -0.20 -4.46 -16.11
CA THR A 148 -0.39 -3.69 -14.89
C THR A 148 0.20 -2.28 -15.01
N GLY A 149 -0.47 -1.30 -14.42
CA GLY A 149 0.03 0.06 -14.22
C GLY A 149 -0.31 0.56 -12.82
N VAL A 150 0.23 1.72 -12.44
CA VAL A 150 -0.04 2.36 -11.13
C VAL A 150 -0.30 3.86 -11.26
N VAL A 151 -1.13 4.37 -10.37
CA VAL A 151 -1.26 5.78 -10.01
C VAL A 151 -1.06 5.87 -8.50
N VAL A 152 0.01 6.51 -8.07
CA VAL A 152 0.38 6.61 -6.66
C VAL A 152 0.48 8.07 -6.27
N ARG A 153 -0.16 8.45 -5.15
CA ARG A 153 -0.01 9.81 -4.63
C ARG A 153 1.39 9.98 -4.02
N ALA A 154 2.20 10.86 -4.59
CA ALA A 154 3.56 11.10 -4.10
C ALA A 154 3.60 11.56 -2.62
N ALA A 155 4.47 10.91 -1.85
CA ALA A 155 4.83 11.21 -0.47
C ALA A 155 6.30 11.67 -0.35
N HIS A 156 7.16 11.28 -1.30
CA HIS A 156 8.59 11.55 -1.27
C HIS A 156 9.05 12.52 -2.36
N ASN A 157 9.91 13.48 -2.00
CA ASN A 157 10.64 14.30 -2.98
C ASN A 157 11.84 13.51 -3.51
N ARG A 158 11.59 12.62 -4.46
CA ARG A 158 12.56 11.66 -5.00
C ARG A 158 13.62 12.36 -5.85
N SER A 159 14.84 11.81 -5.84
CA SER A 159 15.87 12.17 -6.83
C SER A 159 15.49 11.58 -8.19
N LEU A 160 15.86 12.27 -9.27
CA LEU A 160 15.62 11.83 -10.64
C LEU A 160 16.96 11.47 -11.30
N GLU A 161 17.02 10.37 -12.04
CA GLU A 161 18.28 9.83 -12.59
C GLU A 161 19.02 10.80 -13.52
N HIS A 162 18.27 11.60 -14.29
CA HIS A 162 18.82 12.51 -15.30
C HIS A 162 18.47 13.98 -15.05
N ALA A 163 18.16 14.35 -13.80
CA ALA A 163 17.89 15.75 -13.47
C ALA A 163 18.64 16.18 -12.20
N PRO A 164 19.18 17.41 -12.15
CA PRO A 164 19.80 17.95 -10.95
C PRO A 164 18.77 18.26 -9.85
N ASN A 165 17.52 18.48 -10.26
CA ASN A 165 16.41 18.84 -9.39
C ASN A 165 15.67 17.59 -8.91
N ARG A 166 15.07 17.67 -7.72
CA ARG A 166 14.19 16.61 -7.22
C ARG A 166 12.81 16.69 -7.88
N LEU A 167 12.01 15.63 -7.69
CA LEU A 167 10.70 15.46 -8.31
C LEU A 167 9.81 16.71 -8.23
N TRP A 168 9.64 17.30 -7.04
CA TRP A 168 8.73 18.44 -6.87
C TRP A 168 9.23 19.68 -7.59
N ASP A 169 10.51 20.03 -7.41
CA ASP A 169 11.14 21.16 -8.08
C ASP A 169 11.10 21.01 -9.61
N LYS A 170 11.23 19.77 -10.11
CA LYS A 170 11.14 19.47 -11.54
C LYS A 170 9.72 19.65 -12.08
N LEU A 171 8.70 19.27 -11.31
CA LEU A 171 7.29 19.39 -11.69
C LEU A 171 6.81 20.86 -11.68
N GLU A 172 7.23 21.64 -10.69
CA GLU A 172 6.83 23.06 -10.56
C GLU A 172 7.30 23.92 -11.74
N ILE A 173 8.44 23.58 -12.35
CA ILE A 173 8.97 24.30 -13.52
C ILE A 173 8.42 23.80 -14.86
N GLN A 174 7.57 22.76 -14.87
CA GLN A 174 6.94 22.33 -16.12
C GLN A 174 5.90 23.37 -16.57
N PRO A 175 5.76 23.60 -17.88
CA PRO A 175 4.68 24.43 -18.38
C PRO A 175 3.33 23.82 -17.97
N ILE A 176 2.39 24.68 -17.57
CA ILE A 176 1.04 24.24 -17.24
C ILE A 176 0.40 23.64 -18.50
N ALA A 177 0.00 22.38 -18.44
CA ALA A 177 -0.59 21.67 -19.57
C ALA A 177 -2.09 21.96 -19.73
N ALA A 178 -2.82 22.10 -18.62
CA ALA A 178 -4.26 22.37 -18.59
C ALA A 178 -4.71 22.85 -17.21
N TYR A 179 -5.92 23.43 -17.14
CA TYR A 179 -6.62 23.73 -15.90
C TYR A 179 -7.91 22.91 -15.83
N HIS A 180 -8.26 22.44 -14.64
CA HIS A 180 -9.52 21.75 -14.37
C HIS A 180 -10.10 22.30 -13.07
N ALA A 181 -11.33 22.77 -13.10
CA ALA A 181 -12.06 23.17 -11.90
C ALA A 181 -12.67 21.91 -11.27
N VAL A 182 -12.50 21.78 -9.95
CA VAL A 182 -13.15 20.73 -9.17
C VAL A 182 -14.25 21.42 -8.37
N ASP A 183 -15.49 21.02 -8.61
CA ASP A 183 -16.68 21.52 -7.92
C ASP A 183 -16.76 21.02 -6.46
#